data_AF-A0AAD5RB31-F1
#
_entry.id   AF-A0AAD5RB31-F1
#
_cell.length_a   1.000
_cell.length_b   1.000
_cell.length_c   1.000
_cell.angle_alpha   90.00
_cell.angle_beta   90.00
_cell.angle_gamma   90.00
#
_symmetry.space_group_name_H-M   'P 1'
#
loop_
_entity.id
_entity.type
_entity.pdbx_description
1 polymer ?
#
loop_
_entity_poly.entity_id
_entity_poly.type
_entity_poly.pdbx_seq_one_letter_code
_entity_poly.pdbx_strand_id
1 'polypeptide(L)'
;MTTNSSIGFVSGMNTSSPARLLAIYGGTTFLVYIETNGFVKSSPPFLLSVPILGLSLLTLTTNMAAEPRFKTSASFAVLAFSRYLLTQSSWSYAFMGYLLVSLANIIYCYSFSSQIRSWSKELTVVSTGYLLLLFYYCFADLLMSIPSLVLLLMAAMATSCVNIVGAGSVCQYGHVSDYDAGQASYIRLVGTLVHTAASSLVVLNLFGERTETLLFASRILFYVAQGLLFLANERTF
;
A
#
# COMPACT_ATOMS: atom_id res chain seq x y z
N MET A 1 -55.38 8.52 23.84
CA MET A 1 -54.39 9.62 23.96
C MET A 1 -53.55 9.25 25.17
N THR A 2 -52.35 8.70 25.02
CA THR A 2 -51.16 9.40 24.52
C THR A 2 -50.23 8.44 23.76
N THR A 3 -49.76 8.92 22.62
CA THR A 3 -48.89 8.26 21.62
C THR A 3 -47.42 8.36 22.03
N ASN A 4 -46.74 7.23 22.22
CA ASN A 4 -45.28 7.20 22.24
C ASN A 4 -44.77 6.95 20.81
N SER A 5 -44.35 8.03 20.15
CA SER A 5 -43.62 8.02 18.89
C SER A 5 -42.18 7.56 19.14
N SER A 6 -41.89 6.29 18.91
CA SER A 6 -40.52 5.83 18.75
C SER A 6 -39.96 6.41 17.45
N ILE A 7 -39.00 7.32 17.62
CA ILE A 7 -38.18 7.88 16.56
C ILE A 7 -37.45 6.72 15.90
N GLY A 8 -37.94 6.30 14.73
CA GLY A 8 -37.20 5.44 13.82
C GLY A 8 -36.00 6.22 13.30
N PHE A 9 -34.86 6.08 13.98
CA PHE A 9 -33.59 6.39 13.36
C PHE A 9 -33.48 5.52 12.12
N VAL A 10 -33.52 6.16 10.96
CA VAL A 10 -33.24 5.58 9.65
C VAL A 10 -31.83 5.00 9.70
N SER A 11 -31.73 3.71 10.08
CA SER A 11 -30.57 2.87 9.85
C SER A 11 -30.55 2.49 8.37
N GLY A 12 -30.26 3.50 7.56
CA GLY A 12 -30.09 3.41 6.12
C GLY A 12 -28.74 4.00 5.73
N MET A 13 -27.68 3.70 6.49
CA MET A 13 -26.32 3.85 5.96
C MET A 13 -26.19 2.81 4.85
N ASN A 14 -26.43 3.25 3.60
CA ASN A 14 -26.18 2.48 2.38
C ASN A 14 -24.81 1.81 2.50
N THR A 15 -24.81 0.51 2.74
CA THR A 15 -23.60 -0.31 2.72
C THR A 15 -23.03 -0.23 1.32
N SER A 16 -21.98 0.55 1.16
CA SER A 16 -21.39 0.79 -0.14
C SER A 16 -20.66 -0.47 -0.59
N SER A 17 -21.12 -1.07 -1.69
CA SER A 17 -20.46 -2.23 -2.28
C SER A 17 -18.97 -1.93 -2.53
N PRO A 18 -18.06 -2.91 -2.36
CA PRO A 18 -16.62 -2.71 -2.53
C PRO A 18 -16.27 -2.19 -3.93
N ALA A 19 -17.03 -2.61 -4.93
CA ALA A 19 -16.93 -2.13 -6.30
C ALA A 19 -17.22 -0.62 -6.41
N ARG A 20 -18.16 -0.09 -5.63
CA ARG A 20 -18.46 1.34 -5.58
C ARG A 20 -17.32 2.14 -4.94
N LEU A 21 -16.73 1.62 -3.86
CA LEU A 21 -15.58 2.26 -3.20
C LEU A 21 -14.35 2.27 -4.12
N LEU A 22 -14.09 1.15 -4.81
CA LEU A 22 -13.06 1.06 -5.85
C LEU A 22 -13.33 1.99 -7.04
N ALA A 23 -14.59 2.15 -7.45
CA ALA A 23 -14.94 3.09 -8.53
C ALA A 23 -14.68 4.55 -8.12
N ILE A 24 -14.97 4.92 -6.87
CA ILE A 24 -14.64 6.26 -6.34
C ILE A 24 -13.12 6.45 -6.29
N TYR A 25 -12.37 5.46 -5.80
CA TYR A 25 -10.91 5.49 -5.79
C TYR A 25 -10.30 5.56 -7.19
N GLY A 26 -10.79 4.75 -8.13
CA GLY A 26 -10.36 4.75 -9.52
C GLY A 26 -10.68 6.08 -10.21
N GLY A 27 -11.88 6.62 -9.99
CA GLY A 27 -12.30 7.92 -10.51
C GLY A 27 -11.43 9.06 -9.99
N THR A 28 -11.14 9.11 -8.69
CA THR A 28 -10.23 10.12 -8.10
C THR A 28 -8.80 9.97 -8.64
N THR A 29 -8.29 8.74 -8.75
CA THR A 29 -6.98 8.46 -9.35
C THR A 29 -6.90 8.90 -10.81
N PHE A 30 -7.97 8.68 -11.59
CA PHE A 30 -8.05 9.08 -12.99
C PHE A 30 -8.13 10.60 -13.17
N LEU A 31 -8.88 11.30 -12.32
CA LEU A 31 -8.89 12.77 -12.32
C LEU A 31 -7.52 13.34 -12.00
N VAL A 32 -6.83 12.78 -11.00
CA VAL A 32 -5.44 13.17 -10.71
C VAL A 32 -4.55 12.86 -11.90
N TYR A 33 -4.68 11.71 -12.55
CA TYR A 33 -3.91 11.38 -13.75
C TYR A 33 -4.04 12.45 -14.85
N ILE A 34 -5.27 12.90 -15.15
CA ILE A 34 -5.53 13.96 -16.14
C ILE A 34 -4.87 15.27 -15.70
N GLU A 35 -5.15 15.72 -14.47
CA GLU A 35 -4.66 16.99 -13.94
C GLU A 35 -3.13 17.06 -13.86
N THR A 36 -2.50 15.91 -13.63
CA THR A 36 -1.05 15.77 -13.47
C THR A 36 -0.32 15.44 -14.77
N ASN A 37 -1.04 15.44 -15.90
CA ASN A 37 -0.56 15.04 -17.22
C ASN A 37 0.20 13.71 -17.18
N GLY A 38 -0.43 12.69 -16.58
CA GLY A 38 0.17 11.37 -16.42
C GLY A 38 1.10 11.27 -15.21
N PHE A 39 0.79 11.94 -14.10
CA PHE A 39 1.62 11.91 -12.90
C PHE A 39 3.08 12.32 -13.15
N VAL A 40 3.34 13.45 -13.82
CA VAL A 40 4.71 13.93 -14.11
C VAL A 40 5.30 14.70 -12.90
N LYS A 41 6.59 15.05 -12.95
CA LYS A 41 7.38 15.59 -11.83
C LYS A 41 6.97 17.00 -11.37
N SER A 42 6.18 17.72 -12.16
CA SER A 42 5.71 19.10 -11.88
C SER A 42 4.34 19.16 -11.21
N SER A 43 3.77 18.01 -10.86
CA SER A 43 2.45 17.92 -10.28
C SER A 43 2.42 18.38 -8.82
N PRO A 44 1.38 19.11 -8.38
CA PRO A 44 1.21 19.49 -6.99
C PRO A 44 1.33 18.28 -6.05
N PRO A 45 2.23 18.32 -5.05
CA PRO A 45 2.41 17.29 -4.01
C PRO A 45 1.13 16.70 -3.45
N PHE A 46 0.15 17.57 -3.23
CA PHE A 46 -1.14 17.22 -2.66
C PHE A 46 -1.97 16.34 -3.60
N LEU A 47 -2.00 16.63 -4.91
CA LEU A 47 -2.83 15.87 -5.85
C LEU A 47 -2.41 14.40 -5.92
N LEU A 48 -1.12 14.10 -5.78
CA LEU A 48 -0.61 12.73 -5.78
C LEU A 48 -0.97 11.95 -4.50
N SER A 49 -1.25 12.62 -3.37
CA SER A 49 -1.65 11.94 -2.13
C SER A 49 -3.17 11.78 -1.98
N VAL A 50 -3.98 12.60 -2.68
CA VAL A 50 -5.45 12.60 -2.59
C VAL A 50 -6.08 11.23 -2.80
N PRO A 51 -5.73 10.43 -3.84
CA PRO A 51 -6.39 9.13 -4.05
C PRO A 51 -6.18 8.18 -2.87
N ILE A 52 -5.00 8.19 -2.26
CA ILE A 52 -4.69 7.33 -1.12
C ILE A 52 -5.35 7.84 0.16
N LEU A 53 -5.42 9.16 0.37
CA LEU A 53 -6.22 9.75 1.46
C LEU A 53 -7.70 9.39 1.32
N GLY A 54 -8.24 9.48 0.10
CA GLY A 54 -9.59 9.03 -0.20
C GLY A 54 -9.78 7.56 0.16
N LEU A 55 -8.86 6.69 -0.28
CA LEU A 55 -8.91 5.26 0.04
C LEU A 55 -8.86 4.99 1.54
N SER A 56 -8.05 5.73 2.30
CA SER A 56 -8.01 5.68 3.77
C SER A 56 -9.37 5.99 4.41
N LEU A 57 -10.03 7.07 3.98
CA LEU A 57 -11.34 7.46 4.49
C LEU A 57 -12.44 6.47 4.08
N LEU A 58 -12.41 6.02 2.82
CA LEU A 58 -13.33 4.99 2.31
C LEU A 58 -13.17 3.69 3.11
N THR A 59 -11.96 3.33 3.51
CA THR A 59 -11.70 2.16 4.36
C THR A 59 -12.45 2.25 5.70
N LEU A 60 -12.55 3.42 6.31
CA LEU A 60 -13.31 3.60 7.56
C LEU A 60 -14.81 3.39 7.39
N THR A 61 -15.33 3.53 6.16
CA THR A 61 -16.76 3.33 5.84
C THR A 61 -17.11 1.87 5.54
N THR A 62 -16.12 0.97 5.51
CA THR A 62 -16.34 -0.46 5.25
C THR A 62 -16.89 -1.20 6.47
N ASN A 63 -17.48 -2.36 6.20
CA ASN A 63 -18.04 -3.26 7.20
C ASN A 63 -16.99 -4.20 7.85
N MET A 64 -15.71 -4.01 7.54
CA MET A 64 -14.63 -4.79 8.13
C MET A 64 -14.66 -4.74 9.66
N ALA A 65 -14.21 -5.82 10.30
CA ALA A 65 -13.95 -5.83 11.74
C ALA A 65 -13.10 -4.61 12.18
N ALA A 66 -13.38 -4.06 13.36
CA ALA A 66 -12.86 -2.76 13.77
C ALA A 66 -11.32 -2.67 13.74
N GLU A 67 -10.62 -3.69 14.27
CA GLU A 67 -9.17 -3.71 14.33
C GLU A 67 -8.48 -3.70 12.94
N PRO A 68 -8.77 -4.64 12.01
CA PRO A 68 -8.17 -4.61 10.67
C PRO A 68 -8.59 -3.37 9.88
N ARG A 69 -9.81 -2.86 10.08
CA ARG A 69 -10.30 -1.63 9.44
C ARG A 69 -9.45 -0.42 9.80
N PHE A 70 -9.23 -0.19 11.09
CA PHE A 70 -8.43 0.95 11.57
C PHE A 70 -6.96 0.82 11.16
N LYS A 71 -6.38 -0.38 11.23
CA LYS A 71 -4.99 -0.62 10.79
C LYS A 71 -4.83 -0.39 9.28
N THR A 72 -5.76 -0.88 8.46
CA THR A 72 -5.71 -0.69 7.00
C THR A 72 -5.85 0.79 6.63
N SER A 73 -6.81 1.49 7.23
CA SER A 73 -6.98 2.94 7.04
C SER A 73 -5.74 3.71 7.50
N ALA A 74 -5.19 3.39 8.67
CA ALA A 74 -3.98 4.03 9.19
C ALA A 74 -2.77 3.82 8.27
N SER A 75 -2.58 2.61 7.73
CA SER A 75 -1.54 2.34 6.72
C SER A 75 -1.67 3.27 5.52
N PHE A 76 -2.88 3.38 4.94
CA PHE A 76 -3.11 4.25 3.79
C PHE A 76 -2.92 5.74 4.14
N ALA A 77 -3.36 6.20 5.31
CA ALA A 77 -3.13 7.57 5.75
C ALA A 77 -1.63 7.89 5.86
N VAL A 78 -0.85 6.99 6.48
CA VAL A 78 0.60 7.14 6.62
C VAL A 78 1.29 7.10 5.26
N LEU A 79 0.88 6.23 4.34
CA LEU A 79 1.38 6.18 2.96
C LEU A 79 1.06 7.46 2.18
N ALA A 80 -0.13 8.01 2.34
CA ALA A 80 -0.50 9.25 1.67
C ALA A 80 0.33 10.44 2.18
N PHE A 81 0.56 10.51 3.50
CA PHE A 81 1.42 11.51 4.10
C PHE A 81 2.88 11.36 3.66
N SER A 82 3.38 10.12 3.61
CA SER A 82 4.69 9.78 3.05
C SER A 82 4.85 10.32 1.62
N ARG A 83 3.86 10.08 0.74
CA ARG A 83 3.90 10.55 -0.66
C ARG A 83 3.95 12.07 -0.76
N TYR A 84 3.19 12.77 0.05
CA TYR A 84 3.24 14.23 0.13
C TYR A 84 4.65 14.72 0.50
N LEU A 85 5.29 14.11 1.50
CA LEU A 85 6.65 14.48 1.90
C LEU A 85 7.71 14.15 0.84
N LEU A 86 7.60 13.00 0.17
CA LEU A 86 8.56 12.56 -0.87
C LEU A 86 8.55 13.46 -2.11
N THR A 87 7.50 14.24 -2.33
CA THR A 87 7.45 15.23 -3.41
C THR A 87 8.07 16.58 -3.05
N GLN A 88 8.43 16.79 -1.79
CA GLN A 88 9.14 17.99 -1.36
C GLN A 88 10.64 17.85 -1.66
N SER A 89 11.28 18.97 -2.02
CA SER A 89 12.69 18.99 -2.46
C SER A 89 13.70 18.74 -1.32
N SER A 90 13.30 18.87 -0.05
CA SER A 90 14.22 18.77 1.09
C SER A 90 14.56 17.32 1.47
N TRP A 91 15.84 17.10 1.75
CA TRP A 91 16.37 15.81 2.19
C TRP A 91 15.71 15.30 3.48
N SER A 92 15.40 16.18 4.43
CA SER A 92 14.72 15.81 5.68
C SER A 92 13.33 15.24 5.43
N TYR A 93 12.61 15.80 4.45
CA TYR A 93 11.30 15.27 4.05
C TYR A 93 11.42 13.95 3.30
N ALA A 94 12.45 13.77 2.49
CA ALA A 94 12.72 12.49 1.85
C ALA A 94 12.99 11.37 2.88
N PHE A 95 13.82 11.66 3.88
CA PHE A 95 14.11 10.75 4.98
C PHE A 95 12.84 10.37 5.76
N MET A 96 12.06 11.36 6.20
CA MET A 96 10.79 11.10 6.89
C MET A 96 9.78 10.37 6.00
N GLY A 97 9.76 10.67 4.70
CA GLY A 97 8.93 10.00 3.71
C GLY A 97 9.18 8.49 3.68
N TYR A 98 10.43 8.05 3.52
CA TYR A 98 10.75 6.61 3.48
C TYR A 98 10.60 5.90 4.83
N LEU A 99 10.79 6.61 5.95
CA LEU A 99 10.45 6.08 7.27
C LEU A 99 8.95 5.78 7.37
N LEU A 100 8.11 6.71 6.91
CA LEU A 100 6.66 6.52 6.89
C LEU A 100 6.23 5.40 5.93
N VAL A 101 6.92 5.20 4.79
CA VAL A 101 6.68 4.02 3.93
C VAL A 101 6.91 2.73 4.72
N SER A 102 8.03 2.64 5.43
CA SER A 102 8.37 1.47 6.24
C SER A 102 7.34 1.22 7.34
N LEU A 103 6.93 2.30 8.03
CA LEU A 103 5.91 2.24 9.07
C LEU A 103 4.55 1.80 8.51
N ALA A 104 4.12 2.35 7.38
CA ALA A 104 2.86 1.97 6.76
C ALA A 104 2.85 0.51 6.33
N ASN A 105 3.96 0.00 5.78
CA ASN A 105 4.09 -1.41 5.43
C ASN A 105 3.95 -2.32 6.65
N ILE A 106 4.55 -1.94 7.79
CA ILE A 106 4.43 -2.68 9.05
C ILE A 106 2.99 -2.65 9.57
N ILE A 107 2.36 -1.47 9.59
CA ILE A 107 0.95 -1.31 10.00
C ILE A 107 0.04 -2.17 9.12
N TYR A 108 0.28 -2.18 7.80
CA TYR A 108 -0.46 -3.03 6.87
C TYR A 108 -0.24 -4.51 7.17
N CYS A 109 0.99 -4.95 7.44
CA CYS A 109 1.27 -6.34 7.83
C CYS A 109 0.46 -6.74 9.08
N TYR A 110 0.37 -5.86 10.07
CA TYR A 110 -0.43 -6.09 11.27
C TYR A 110 -1.96 -6.08 11.04
N SER A 111 -2.43 -5.56 9.91
CA SER A 111 -3.87 -5.57 9.57
C SER A 111 -4.38 -6.98 9.27
N PHE A 112 -3.53 -7.86 8.74
CA PHE A 112 -3.89 -9.24 8.39
C PHE A 112 -3.04 -10.29 9.11
N SER A 113 -2.23 -9.89 10.10
CA SER A 113 -1.34 -10.80 10.83
C SER A 113 -2.09 -11.94 11.52
N SER A 114 -3.35 -11.74 11.91
CA SER A 114 -4.23 -12.78 12.45
C SER A 114 -4.52 -13.92 11.46
N GLN A 115 -4.35 -13.68 10.16
CA GLN A 115 -4.52 -14.70 9.12
C GLN A 115 -3.24 -15.52 8.89
N ILE A 116 -2.08 -15.05 9.37
CA ILE A 116 -0.80 -15.72 9.21
C ILE A 116 -0.67 -16.81 10.28
N ARG A 117 -0.84 -18.07 9.89
CA ARG A 117 -0.67 -19.22 10.78
C ARG A 117 0.78 -19.67 10.91
N SER A 118 1.50 -19.65 9.79
CA SER A 118 2.89 -20.05 9.68
C SER A 118 3.56 -19.21 8.61
N TRP A 119 4.84 -18.90 8.77
CA TRP A 119 5.60 -18.13 7.79
C TRP A 119 6.26 -19.07 6.76
N SER A 120 6.09 -18.74 5.48
CA SER A 120 6.69 -19.50 4.38
C SER A 120 8.20 -19.31 4.34
N LYS A 121 8.93 -20.41 4.58
CA LYS A 121 10.40 -20.44 4.49
C LYS A 121 10.87 -20.15 3.07
N GLU A 122 10.19 -20.72 2.07
CA GLU A 122 10.53 -20.57 0.66
C GLU A 122 10.43 -19.12 0.21
N LEU A 123 9.30 -18.46 0.49
CA LEU A 123 9.11 -17.05 0.15
C LEU A 123 10.09 -16.15 0.91
N THR A 124 10.42 -16.48 2.16
CA THR A 124 11.43 -15.74 2.93
C THR A 124 12.78 -15.78 2.23
N VAL A 125 13.24 -16.97 1.83
CA VAL A 125 14.52 -17.13 1.12
C VAL A 125 14.52 -16.37 -0.21
N VAL A 126 13.44 -16.46 -0.99
CA VAL A 126 13.31 -15.74 -2.27
C VAL A 126 13.32 -14.23 -2.06
N SER A 127 12.54 -13.72 -1.09
CA SER A 127 12.50 -12.29 -0.79
C SER A 127 13.83 -11.76 -0.25
N THR A 128 14.54 -12.52 0.59
CA THR A 128 15.89 -12.16 1.04
C THR A 128 16.88 -12.13 -0.12
N GLY A 129 16.85 -13.13 -1.01
CA GLY A 129 17.69 -13.14 -2.21
C GLY A 129 17.43 -11.94 -3.11
N TYR A 130 16.16 -11.59 -3.34
CA TYR A 130 15.77 -10.40 -4.08
C TYR A 130 16.30 -9.10 -3.43
N LEU A 131 16.21 -8.95 -2.10
CA LEU A 131 16.75 -7.78 -1.40
C LEU A 131 18.27 -7.66 -1.54
N LEU A 132 19.00 -8.79 -1.45
CA LEU A 132 20.45 -8.80 -1.61
C LEU A 132 20.86 -8.42 -3.03
N LEU A 133 20.14 -8.92 -4.04
CA LEU A 133 20.37 -8.55 -5.45
C LEU A 133 20.11 -7.07 -5.69
N LEU A 134 18.99 -6.53 -5.19
CA LEU A 134 18.67 -5.11 -5.29
C LEU A 134 19.72 -4.26 -4.57
N PHE A 135 20.16 -4.68 -3.39
CA PHE A 135 21.21 -4.01 -2.64
C PHE A 135 22.53 -3.97 -3.41
N TYR A 136 22.95 -5.11 -3.94
CA TYR A 136 24.18 -5.20 -4.71
C TYR A 136 24.12 -4.33 -5.97
N TYR A 137 23.02 -4.40 -6.73
CA TYR A 137 22.88 -3.66 -7.98
C TYR A 137 22.74 -2.15 -7.79
N CYS A 138 21.95 -1.71 -6.81
CA CYS A 138 21.62 -0.29 -6.63
C CYS A 138 22.51 0.43 -5.62
N PHE A 139 23.12 -0.27 -4.65
CA PHE A 139 23.69 0.37 -3.46
C PHE A 139 25.13 -0.04 -3.12
N ALA A 140 25.72 -1.06 -3.76
CA ALA A 140 27.04 -1.56 -3.40
C ALA A 140 28.10 -0.46 -3.30
N ASP A 141 28.15 0.43 -4.30
CA ASP A 141 29.11 1.53 -4.34
C ASP A 141 28.66 2.76 -3.54
N LEU A 142 27.36 2.86 -3.26
CA LEU A 142 26.76 4.02 -2.57
C LEU A 142 26.80 3.90 -1.04
N LEU A 143 26.95 2.68 -0.49
CA LEU A 143 26.93 2.45 0.95
C LEU A 143 28.02 3.25 1.67
N MET A 144 29.22 3.35 1.08
CA MET A 144 30.34 4.09 1.68
C MET A 144 30.14 5.61 1.61
N SER A 145 29.33 6.10 0.67
CA SER A 145 29.10 7.53 0.46
C SER A 145 27.88 8.06 1.21
N ILE A 146 26.76 7.33 1.19
CA ILE A 146 25.47 7.78 1.76
C ILE A 146 24.79 6.63 2.56
N PRO A 147 25.43 6.14 3.64
CA PRO A 147 24.98 4.93 4.35
C PRO A 147 23.57 5.06 4.93
N SER A 148 23.21 6.23 5.45
CA SER A 148 21.91 6.46 6.10
C SER A 148 20.74 6.32 5.13
N LEU A 149 20.87 6.85 3.91
CA LEU A 149 19.82 6.77 2.89
C LEU A 149 19.69 5.33 2.36
N VAL A 150 20.83 4.66 2.14
CA VAL A 150 20.85 3.25 1.71
C VAL A 150 20.15 2.36 2.73
N LEU A 151 20.51 2.47 4.01
CA LEU A 151 19.88 1.68 5.07
C LEU A 151 18.37 1.95 5.17
N LEU A 152 17.95 3.21 5.02
CA LEU A 152 16.55 3.58 5.07
C LEU A 152 15.74 3.00 3.90
N LEU A 153 16.27 3.09 2.68
CA LEU A 153 15.63 2.51 1.50
C LEU A 153 15.59 0.98 1.60
N MET A 154 16.66 0.36 2.10
CA MET A 154 16.68 -1.07 2.38
C MET A 154 15.63 -1.47 3.43
N ALA A 155 15.44 -0.68 4.48
CA ALA A 155 14.38 -0.92 5.46
C ALA A 155 12.97 -0.80 4.83
N ALA A 156 12.75 0.19 3.96
CA ALA A 156 11.48 0.34 3.23
C ALA A 156 11.21 -0.85 2.27
N MET A 157 12.24 -1.34 1.58
CA MET A 157 12.13 -2.52 0.73
C MET A 157 11.96 -3.81 1.54
N ALA A 158 12.66 -3.94 2.68
CA ALA A 158 12.55 -5.09 3.56
C ALA A 158 11.14 -5.22 4.15
N THR A 159 10.56 -4.12 4.63
CA THR A 159 9.17 -4.10 5.12
C THR A 159 8.15 -4.44 4.02
N SER A 160 8.40 -4.02 2.76
CA SER A 160 7.59 -4.44 1.61
C SER A 160 7.71 -5.94 1.35
N CYS A 161 8.91 -6.51 1.49
CA CYS A 161 9.13 -7.95 1.38
C CYS A 161 8.45 -8.74 2.50
N VAL A 162 8.43 -8.23 3.73
CA VAL A 162 7.67 -8.85 4.83
C VAL A 162 6.18 -8.96 4.48
N ASN A 163 5.62 -7.94 3.82
CA ASN A 163 4.25 -7.99 3.32
C ASN A 163 4.05 -9.07 2.23
N ILE A 164 5.01 -9.25 1.31
CA ILE A 164 4.97 -10.35 0.33
C ILE A 164 4.99 -11.71 1.04
N VAL A 165 5.94 -11.93 1.95
CA VAL A 165 6.06 -13.20 2.67
C VAL A 165 4.80 -13.45 3.50
N GLY A 166 4.28 -12.43 4.19
CA GLY A 166 3.05 -12.54 4.96
C GLY A 166 1.86 -12.89 4.08
N ALA A 167 1.63 -12.15 2.99
CA ALA A 167 0.53 -12.40 2.06
C ALA A 167 0.63 -13.78 1.39
N GLY A 168 1.82 -14.17 0.95
CA GLY A 168 2.05 -15.48 0.34
C GLY A 168 1.94 -16.63 1.35
N SER A 169 2.28 -16.40 2.61
CA SER A 169 2.06 -17.36 3.70
C SER A 169 0.57 -17.60 3.94
N VAL A 170 -0.26 -16.55 3.87
CA VAL A 170 -1.72 -16.71 3.91
C VAL A 170 -2.23 -17.48 2.69
N CYS A 171 -1.66 -17.27 1.50
CA CYS A 171 -2.02 -18.05 0.30
C CYS A 171 -1.68 -19.54 0.44
N GLN A 172 -0.53 -19.87 1.04
CA GLN A 172 -0.05 -21.25 1.16
C GLN A 172 -0.71 -22.02 2.32
N TYR A 173 -0.90 -21.36 3.47
CA TYR A 173 -1.29 -22.02 4.72
C TYR A 173 -2.64 -21.52 5.28
N GLY A 174 -3.34 -20.65 4.54
CA GLY A 174 -4.64 -20.11 4.92
C GLY A 174 -5.75 -21.15 4.95
N HIS A 175 -6.96 -20.71 5.32
CA HIS A 175 -8.13 -21.58 5.35
C HIS A 175 -8.56 -21.97 3.93
N VAL A 176 -8.31 -23.24 3.57
CA VAL A 176 -8.60 -23.82 2.24
C VAL A 176 -10.11 -23.96 1.95
N SER A 177 -10.97 -23.86 2.97
CA SER A 177 -12.39 -24.20 2.85
C SER A 177 -13.30 -23.05 2.40
N ASP A 178 -12.82 -21.81 2.36
CA ASP A 178 -13.62 -20.64 1.97
C ASP A 178 -13.04 -20.00 0.70
N TYR A 179 -13.79 -20.11 -0.40
CA TYR A 179 -13.38 -19.66 -1.72
C TYR A 179 -13.12 -18.15 -1.76
N ASP A 180 -13.92 -17.37 -1.03
CA ASP A 180 -13.80 -15.91 -0.99
C ASP A 180 -12.55 -15.48 -0.21
N ALA A 181 -12.24 -16.16 0.90
CA ALA A 181 -11.01 -15.93 1.67
C ALA A 181 -9.76 -16.34 0.86
N GLY A 182 -9.85 -17.44 0.10
CA GLY A 182 -8.81 -17.85 -0.83
C GLY A 182 -8.53 -16.77 -1.88
N GLN A 183 -9.58 -16.29 -2.56
CA GLN A 183 -9.45 -15.21 -3.55
C GLN A 183 -8.84 -13.94 -2.95
N ALA A 184 -9.28 -13.53 -1.76
CA ALA A 184 -8.76 -12.34 -1.07
C ALA A 184 -7.26 -12.46 -0.76
N SER A 185 -6.78 -13.64 -0.38
CA SER A 185 -5.37 -13.89 -0.13
C SER A 185 -4.50 -13.71 -1.39
N TYR A 186 -4.95 -14.22 -2.55
CA TYR A 186 -4.27 -14.02 -3.83
C TYR A 186 -4.26 -12.56 -4.27
N ILE A 187 -5.39 -11.85 -4.11
CA ILE A 187 -5.46 -10.40 -4.38
C ILE A 187 -4.43 -9.66 -3.52
N ARG A 188 -4.29 -10.03 -2.24
CA ARG A 188 -3.28 -9.45 -1.35
C ARG A 188 -1.86 -9.73 -1.84
N LEU A 189 -1.55 -10.97 -2.22
CA LEU A 189 -0.24 -11.34 -2.71
C LEU A 189 0.11 -10.55 -3.99
N VAL A 190 -0.80 -10.48 -4.96
CA VAL A 190 -0.61 -9.69 -6.17
C VAL A 190 -0.44 -8.20 -5.81
N GLY A 191 -1.26 -7.66 -4.92
CA GLY A 191 -1.14 -6.28 -4.45
C GLY A 191 0.22 -5.97 -3.83
N THR A 192 0.76 -6.85 -2.98
CA THR A 192 2.07 -6.68 -2.33
C THR A 192 3.23 -6.84 -3.31
N LEU A 193 3.13 -7.73 -4.30
CA LEU A 193 4.10 -7.86 -5.38
C LEU A 193 4.13 -6.60 -6.25
N VAL A 194 2.97 -6.12 -6.70
CA VAL A 194 2.84 -4.89 -7.50
C VAL A 194 3.34 -3.67 -6.70
N HIS A 195 3.05 -3.60 -5.39
CA HIS A 195 3.55 -2.55 -4.51
C HIS A 195 5.09 -2.56 -4.44
N THR A 196 5.67 -3.75 -4.23
CA THR A 196 7.13 -3.89 -4.13
C THR A 196 7.80 -3.60 -5.47
N ALA A 197 7.21 -4.02 -6.59
CA ALA A 197 7.68 -3.67 -7.92
C ALA A 197 7.64 -2.14 -8.15
N ALA A 198 6.56 -1.46 -7.77
CA ALA A 198 6.46 0.00 -7.83
C ALA A 198 7.59 0.67 -7.03
N SER A 199 7.84 0.23 -5.79
CA SER A 199 8.92 0.75 -4.95
C SER A 199 10.31 0.45 -5.54
N SER A 200 10.50 -0.71 -6.15
CA SER A 200 11.75 -1.10 -6.84
C SER A 200 12.07 -0.15 -7.99
N LEU A 201 11.07 0.16 -8.82
CA LEU A 201 11.23 1.07 -9.96
C LEU A 201 11.59 2.48 -9.49
N VAL A 202 11.05 2.94 -8.35
CA VAL A 202 11.45 4.22 -7.75
C VAL A 202 12.91 4.18 -7.33
N VAL A 203 13.36 3.11 -6.64
CA VAL A 203 14.76 2.96 -6.23
C VAL A 203 15.69 2.92 -7.45
N LEU A 204 15.35 2.14 -8.47
CA LEU A 204 16.10 2.06 -9.73
C LEU A 204 16.16 3.41 -10.44
N ASN A 205 15.07 4.19 -10.43
CA ASN A 205 15.09 5.51 -11.04
C ASN A 205 15.92 6.53 -10.22
N LEU A 206 16.08 6.34 -8.91
CA LEU A 206 16.89 7.24 -8.07
C LEU A 206 18.39 7.03 -8.27
N PHE A 207 18.83 5.78 -8.38
CA PHE A 207 20.26 5.41 -8.37
C PHE A 207 20.76 4.73 -9.66
N GLY A 208 19.85 4.25 -10.51
CA GLY A 208 20.15 3.73 -11.85
C GLY A 208 19.86 4.76 -12.95
N GLU A 209 19.28 4.33 -14.07
CA GLU A 209 18.96 5.22 -15.19
C GLU A 209 17.69 6.04 -14.94
N ARG A 210 17.86 7.36 -14.83
CA ARG A 210 16.75 8.32 -14.65
C ARG A 210 15.92 8.41 -15.92
N THR A 211 14.83 7.66 -15.96
CA THR A 211 13.87 7.70 -17.07
C THR A 211 12.49 8.05 -16.55
N GLU A 212 11.85 9.04 -17.19
CA GLU A 212 10.50 9.47 -16.80
C GLU A 212 9.48 8.33 -16.92
N THR A 213 9.73 7.38 -17.83
CA THR A 213 8.95 6.16 -18.02
C THR A 213 8.94 5.24 -16.79
N LEU A 214 10.07 5.09 -16.08
CA LEU A 214 10.14 4.28 -14.85
C LEU A 214 9.33 4.93 -13.72
N LEU A 215 9.43 6.26 -13.58
CA LEU A 215 8.63 6.99 -12.59
C LEU A 215 7.14 6.88 -12.89
N PHE A 216 6.75 7.07 -14.15
CA PHE A 216 5.37 6.91 -14.60
C PHE A 216 4.82 5.52 -14.27
N ALA A 217 5.52 4.45 -14.70
CA ALA A 217 5.13 3.08 -14.45
C ALA A 217 5.03 2.78 -12.94
N SER A 218 5.99 3.28 -12.15
CA SER A 218 5.98 3.11 -10.69
C SER A 218 4.74 3.71 -10.03
N ARG A 219 4.27 4.87 -10.50
CA ARG A 219 3.09 5.56 -9.93
C ARG A 219 1.81 4.81 -10.26
N ILE A 220 1.67 4.33 -11.51
CA ILE A 220 0.52 3.50 -11.90
C ILE A 220 0.47 2.23 -11.05
N LEU A 221 1.58 1.48 -11.00
CA LEU A 221 1.66 0.25 -10.22
C LEU A 221 1.36 0.52 -8.75
N PHE A 222 1.84 1.64 -8.20
CA PHE A 222 1.56 2.03 -6.83
C PHE A 222 0.05 2.21 -6.58
N TYR A 223 -0.67 2.97 -7.41
CA TYR A 223 -2.10 3.17 -7.21
C TYR A 223 -2.91 1.89 -7.43
N VAL A 224 -2.53 1.07 -8.41
CA VAL A 224 -3.15 -0.25 -8.62
C VAL A 224 -2.95 -1.14 -7.39
N ALA A 225 -1.74 -1.18 -6.84
CA ALA A 225 -1.43 -1.95 -5.65
C ALA A 225 -2.29 -1.53 -4.46
N GLN A 226 -2.41 -0.24 -4.16
CA GLN A 226 -3.23 0.20 -3.02
C GLN A 226 -4.71 -0.21 -3.16
N GLY A 227 -5.26 -0.13 -4.38
CA GLY A 227 -6.62 -0.61 -4.65
C GLY A 227 -6.78 -2.12 -4.41
N LEU A 228 -5.80 -2.93 -4.84
CA LEU A 228 -5.79 -4.38 -4.59
C LEU A 228 -5.67 -4.70 -3.10
N LEU A 229 -4.78 -4.01 -2.38
CA LEU A 229 -4.57 -4.21 -0.94
C LEU A 229 -5.79 -3.82 -0.10
N PHE A 230 -6.51 -2.78 -0.51
CA PHE A 230 -7.81 -2.42 0.06
C PHE A 230 -8.84 -3.53 -0.17
N LEU A 231 -9.01 -3.94 -1.44
CA LEU A 231 -9.98 -4.97 -1.82
C LEU A 231 -9.72 -6.31 -1.11
N ALA A 232 -8.45 -6.68 -0.96
CA ALA A 232 -8.08 -7.89 -0.24
C ALA A 232 -8.56 -7.85 1.21
N ASN A 233 -8.31 -6.77 1.93
CA ASN A 233 -8.72 -6.66 3.34
C ASN A 233 -10.23 -6.56 3.50
N GLU A 234 -10.90 -5.84 2.61
CA GLU A 234 -12.36 -5.75 2.60
C GLU A 234 -13.03 -7.10 2.38
N ARG A 235 -12.48 -7.92 1.48
CA ARG A 235 -13.03 -9.26 1.23
C ARG A 235 -12.70 -10.27 2.32
N THR A 236 -11.72 -10.01 3.18
CA THR A 236 -11.35 -10.99 4.21
C THR A 236 -11.97 -10.73 5.58
N PHE A 237 -12.42 -9.51 5.88
CA PHE A 237 -12.87 -9.08 7.20
C PHE A 237 -14.17 -8.31 7.14
#